data_AF-A0A0C3ELJ1-F1
#
_entry.id   AF-A0A0C3ELJ1-F1
#
_cell.length_a   1.000
_cell.length_b   1.000
_cell.length_c   1.000
_cell.angle_alpha   90.00
_cell.angle_beta   90.00
_cell.angle_gamma   90.00
#
_symmetry.space_group_name_H-M   'P 1'
#
loop_
_entity.id
_entity.type
_entity.pdbx_description
1 polymer ?
#
loop_
_entity_poly.entity_id
_entity_poly.type
_entity_poly.pdbx_seq_one_letter_code
_entity_poly.pdbx_strand_id
1 'polypeptide(L)'
;MRTTLPDLHFSYPSYISGNYIRPEPQRHPRPNLQSLLPWSTFENDIHQAILAAMATKRIPIGSELEVDGLAHRQRMIEIRCEEEVRAYADNRIHDTAADVLDYLGVVGHFRRTITGYNATIGEPDFVWFSKEIERPTLPIEYNTDWETEFTNLEELWLRQYTSQWKPSEQERRSRDALLQIYGYMTFNDNDYGVLSNLTHSWFFRRIRAEGGMIFQCACVELNGGSISMLKAFVGIVLLAEKNLSLASPAMSLVPSNLYFSSDLNIAKQERQEAIIAAQNYKMLPIGGTYPCLPIDIRLCQWIRPSIHHSEKGGCVTRAKFPLDCKDQMEITVICKLIDVFRNIDSIEWLESEAQTYANLITLQGQVIPRIHGYYDLWGIVKFLMLQDVGVALLEGEAIPHDLCQRMKIALGRIHAAGYIHGDIARRNFCVNGQEVFLVDLEMARAGTAREQQEEMTEVDLICNSTLTSSLHDRK
;
A
#
# COMPACT_ATOMS: atom_id res chain seq x y z
N MET A 1 18.28 -25.98 13.16
CA MET A 1 18.13 -25.55 14.58
C MET A 1 16.92 -26.26 15.17
N ARG A 2 16.91 -26.66 16.46
CA ARG A 2 15.77 -27.41 17.05
C ARG A 2 14.88 -26.55 17.93
N THR A 3 13.57 -26.69 17.77
CA THR A 3 12.55 -26.14 18.66
C THR A 3 11.41 -27.14 18.86
N THR A 4 10.50 -26.90 19.80
CA THR A 4 9.40 -27.81 20.14
C THR A 4 8.05 -27.16 19.98
N LEU A 5 7.11 -27.83 19.32
CA LEU A 5 5.72 -27.36 19.21
C LEU A 5 4.92 -27.70 20.48
N PRO A 6 4.02 -26.82 20.94
CA PRO A 6 3.60 -25.54 20.35
C PRO A 6 4.41 -24.31 20.82
N ASP A 7 5.45 -24.52 21.63
CA ASP A 7 6.09 -23.44 22.39
C ASP A 7 7.16 -22.66 21.66
N LEU A 8 7.72 -23.23 20.59
CA LEU A 8 8.59 -22.54 19.64
C LEU A 8 9.65 -21.67 20.35
N HIS A 9 10.28 -22.22 21.39
CA HIS A 9 11.34 -21.51 22.13
C HIS A 9 12.46 -21.15 21.16
N PHE A 10 12.72 -19.86 21.03
CA PHE A 10 13.72 -19.32 20.13
C PHE A 10 14.28 -18.03 20.72
N SER A 11 15.60 -17.89 20.72
CA SER A 11 16.31 -16.67 21.12
C SER A 11 17.06 -16.13 19.93
N TYR A 12 16.81 -14.86 19.61
CA TYR A 12 17.54 -14.18 18.56
C TYR A 12 18.81 -13.57 19.14
N PRO A 13 19.95 -13.64 18.42
CA PRO A 13 21.15 -12.92 18.85
C PRO A 13 20.84 -11.43 18.94
N SER A 14 21.33 -10.79 20.00
CA SER A 14 21.27 -9.34 20.15
C SER A 14 22.05 -8.66 19.03
N TYR A 15 21.54 -7.53 18.54
CA TYR A 15 22.26 -6.66 17.61
C TYR A 15 22.72 -5.39 18.33
N ILE A 16 23.66 -4.67 17.70
CA ILE A 16 24.15 -3.38 18.21
C ILE A 16 23.65 -2.30 17.25
N SER A 17 22.99 -1.30 17.83
CA SER A 17 22.55 -0.07 17.16
C SER A 17 23.75 0.84 16.89
N GLY A 18 23.95 1.22 15.62
CA GLY A 18 25.03 2.12 15.20
C GLY A 18 24.67 3.61 15.36
N ASN A 19 25.68 4.48 15.50
CA ASN A 19 25.47 5.94 15.52
C ASN A 19 25.05 6.44 14.13
N TYR A 20 23.87 7.05 13.99
CA TYR A 20 23.35 7.53 12.70
C TYR A 20 22.90 9.00 12.70
N ILE A 21 22.91 9.60 11.50
CA ILE A 21 22.57 11.01 11.24
C ILE A 21 21.10 11.12 10.82
N ARG A 22 20.38 11.92 11.60
CA ARG A 22 18.93 12.07 11.62
C ARG A 22 18.36 12.74 10.35
N PRO A 23 17.41 12.12 9.62
CA PRO A 23 16.62 12.81 8.60
C PRO A 23 15.56 13.72 9.24
N GLU A 24 15.14 14.80 8.56
CA GLU A 24 14.19 15.77 9.11
C GLU A 24 12.77 15.21 9.27
N PRO A 25 12.03 15.59 10.33
CA PRO A 25 10.69 15.10 10.59
C PRO A 25 9.65 15.72 9.66
N GLN A 26 8.89 14.88 8.96
CA GLN A 26 7.81 15.32 8.08
C GLN A 26 6.47 15.48 8.83
N ARG A 27 5.66 16.43 8.35
CA ARG A 27 4.35 16.76 8.92
C ARG A 27 3.27 16.40 7.90
N HIS A 28 2.53 15.33 8.18
CA HIS A 28 1.29 15.00 7.47
C HIS A 28 0.11 15.00 8.45
N PRO A 29 -1.11 15.38 8.00
CA PRO A 29 -2.33 15.22 8.78
C PRO A 29 -2.63 13.73 9.01
N ARG A 30 -3.19 13.38 10.17
CA ARG A 30 -3.06 12.04 10.76
C ARG A 30 -4.41 11.38 11.04
N PRO A 31 -4.53 10.04 10.87
CA PRO A 31 -5.67 9.30 11.37
C PRO A 31 -5.82 9.45 12.88
N ASN A 32 -7.07 9.51 13.35
CA ASN A 32 -7.41 9.45 14.76
C ASN A 32 -7.92 8.03 15.09
N LEU A 33 -7.08 7.18 15.69
CA LEU A 33 -7.50 5.90 16.27
C LEU A 33 -8.23 6.18 17.60
N GLN A 34 -9.53 5.90 17.67
CA GLN A 34 -10.34 6.24 18.87
C GLN A 34 -9.89 5.54 20.15
N SER A 35 -9.36 4.33 20.04
CA SER A 35 -8.80 3.60 21.17
C SER A 35 -7.84 2.53 20.66
N LEU A 36 -6.60 2.61 21.08
CA LEU A 36 -5.66 1.49 21.05
C LEU A 36 -5.82 0.76 22.39
N LEU A 37 -6.27 -0.50 22.36
CA LEU A 37 -6.54 -1.27 23.57
C LEU A 37 -5.54 -2.44 23.71
N PRO A 38 -5.18 -2.84 24.94
CA PRO A 38 -4.39 -4.05 25.13
C PRO A 38 -5.11 -5.29 24.59
N TRP A 39 -4.38 -6.13 23.87
CA TRP A 39 -4.79 -7.47 23.48
C TRP A 39 -4.42 -8.45 24.62
N SER A 40 -5.21 -8.41 25.70
CA SER A 40 -4.94 -9.19 26.92
C SER A 40 -4.92 -10.71 26.72
N THR A 41 -5.56 -11.23 25.68
CA THR A 41 -5.60 -12.66 25.34
C THR A 41 -4.54 -13.07 24.30
N PHE A 42 -3.62 -12.19 23.91
CA PHE A 42 -2.71 -12.40 22.78
C PHE A 42 -1.96 -13.73 22.85
N GLU A 43 -1.24 -14.00 23.93
CA GLU A 43 -0.45 -15.23 24.04
C GLU A 43 -1.30 -16.50 23.95
N ASN A 44 -2.48 -16.48 24.57
CA ASN A 44 -3.42 -17.58 24.51
C ASN A 44 -3.97 -17.76 23.09
N ASP A 45 -4.38 -16.67 22.43
CA ASP A 45 -4.93 -16.72 21.07
C ASP A 45 -3.90 -17.27 20.08
N ILE A 46 -2.64 -16.85 20.20
CA ILE A 46 -1.50 -17.38 19.44
C ILE A 46 -1.29 -18.88 19.73
N HIS A 47 -1.24 -19.27 21.00
CA HIS A 47 -1.04 -20.66 21.38
C HIS A 47 -2.18 -21.57 20.87
N GLN A 48 -3.43 -21.12 20.98
CA GLN A 48 -4.58 -21.86 20.48
C GLN A 48 -4.59 -21.96 18.95
N ALA A 49 -4.13 -20.92 18.23
CA ALA A 49 -4.01 -20.97 16.78
C ALA A 49 -3.01 -22.06 16.33
N ILE A 50 -1.87 -22.15 17.00
CA ILE A 50 -0.85 -23.19 16.74
C ILE A 50 -1.40 -24.58 17.07
N LEU A 51 -2.02 -24.76 18.25
CA LEU A 51 -2.62 -26.04 18.64
C LEU A 51 -3.70 -26.50 17.64
N ALA A 52 -4.53 -25.58 17.13
CA ALA A 52 -5.54 -25.89 16.13
C ALA A 52 -4.93 -26.35 14.80
N ALA A 53 -3.85 -25.69 14.34
CA ALA A 53 -3.12 -26.08 13.14
C ALA A 53 -2.45 -27.46 13.31
N MET A 54 -1.81 -27.70 14.46
CA MET A 54 -1.24 -28.99 14.81
C MET A 54 -2.29 -30.10 14.82
N ALA A 55 -3.45 -29.87 15.44
CA ALA A 55 -4.55 -30.83 15.47
C ALA A 55 -5.04 -31.16 14.05
N THR A 56 -5.15 -30.16 13.17
CA THR A 56 -5.54 -30.33 11.77
C THR A 56 -4.56 -31.21 11.00
N LYS A 57 -3.24 -31.06 11.26
CA LYS A 57 -2.18 -31.88 10.67
C LYS A 57 -1.86 -33.16 11.46
N ARG A 58 -2.56 -33.41 12.57
CA ARG A 58 -2.31 -34.54 13.50
C ARG A 58 -0.88 -34.57 14.05
N ILE A 59 -0.29 -33.41 14.31
CA ILE A 59 1.04 -33.26 14.88
C ILE A 59 0.95 -33.38 16.42
N PRO A 60 1.69 -34.32 17.06
CA PRO A 60 1.71 -34.44 18.52
C PRO A 60 2.31 -33.21 19.21
N ILE A 61 1.81 -32.91 20.42
CA ILE A 61 2.44 -31.93 21.32
C ILE A 61 3.84 -32.44 21.70
N GLY A 62 4.82 -31.53 21.72
CA GLY A 62 6.22 -31.86 21.99
C GLY A 62 7.00 -32.35 20.77
N SER A 63 6.41 -32.32 19.57
CA SER A 63 7.13 -32.63 18.33
C SER A 63 8.34 -31.72 18.18
N GLU A 64 9.52 -32.31 18.04
CA GLU A 64 10.74 -31.59 17.68
C GLU A 64 10.66 -31.17 16.22
N LEU A 65 10.90 -29.90 15.96
CA LEU A 65 11.03 -29.34 14.63
C LEU A 65 12.47 -28.89 14.43
N GLU A 66 13.10 -29.42 13.39
CA GLU A 66 14.34 -28.87 12.88
C GLU A 66 14.00 -27.83 11.83
N VAL A 67 14.21 -26.55 12.17
CA VAL A 67 14.05 -25.46 11.23
C VAL A 67 15.40 -25.24 10.55
N ASP A 68 15.40 -25.21 9.22
CA ASP A 68 16.57 -25.00 8.37
C ASP A 68 16.96 -23.51 8.37
N GLY A 69 17.19 -22.98 9.57
CA GLY A 69 17.80 -21.67 9.72
C GLY A 69 19.21 -21.75 9.14
N LEU A 70 19.40 -21.18 7.95
CA LEU A 70 20.69 -20.99 7.28
C LEU A 70 21.81 -20.97 8.31
N ALA A 71 22.66 -22.01 8.28
CA ALA A 71 23.80 -22.22 9.15
C ALA A 71 24.93 -21.17 8.93
N HIS A 72 24.57 -19.92 8.65
CA HIS A 72 25.46 -18.82 8.37
C HIS A 72 25.63 -17.96 9.61
N ARG A 73 26.76 -18.23 10.28
CA ARG A 73 27.56 -17.42 11.19
C ARG A 73 26.79 -16.48 12.11
N GLN A 74 26.83 -16.78 13.42
CA GLN A 74 26.67 -15.84 14.53
C GLN A 74 27.72 -14.71 14.43
N ARG A 75 27.59 -13.81 13.45
CA ARG A 75 28.20 -12.50 13.54
C ARG A 75 27.12 -11.58 14.07
N MET A 76 27.45 -10.83 15.12
CA MET A 76 26.67 -9.63 15.45
C MET A 76 26.58 -8.81 14.16
N ILE A 77 25.37 -8.60 13.68
CA ILE A 77 25.11 -7.68 12.59
C ILE A 77 24.95 -6.33 13.27
N GLU A 78 25.85 -5.40 12.95
CA GLU A 78 25.65 -4.00 13.30
C GLU A 78 24.56 -3.47 12.37
N ILE A 79 23.45 -3.03 12.95
CA ILE A 79 22.32 -2.49 12.19
C ILE A 79 22.47 -0.96 12.20
N ARG A 80 22.54 -0.38 11.00
CA ARG A 80 22.85 1.03 10.74
C ARG A 80 21.74 1.76 10.00
N CYS A 81 20.81 1.03 9.39
CA CYS A 81 19.65 1.59 8.70
C CYS A 81 18.47 0.61 8.71
N GLU A 82 17.30 1.11 8.32
CA GLU A 82 16.08 0.29 8.20
C GLU A 82 16.25 -0.87 7.20
N GLU A 83 17.03 -0.70 6.13
CA GLU A 83 17.24 -1.78 5.17
C GLU A 83 17.96 -2.98 5.79
N GLU A 84 18.88 -2.75 6.72
CA GLU A 84 19.55 -3.81 7.46
C GLU A 84 18.61 -4.45 8.51
N VAL A 85 17.67 -3.67 9.09
CA VAL A 85 16.57 -4.21 9.92
C VAL A 85 15.73 -5.18 9.10
N ARG A 86 15.30 -4.78 7.90
CA ARG A 86 14.48 -5.59 6.99
C ARG A 86 15.21 -6.85 6.55
N ALA A 87 16.46 -6.73 6.13
CA ALA A 87 17.28 -7.87 5.74
C ALA A 87 17.48 -8.85 6.90
N TYR A 88 17.67 -8.36 8.13
CA TYR A 88 17.76 -9.20 9.31
C TYR A 88 16.43 -9.93 9.58
N ALA A 89 15.31 -9.19 9.56
CA ALA A 89 13.98 -9.75 9.75
C ALA A 89 13.65 -10.86 8.74
N ASP A 90 13.95 -10.62 7.46
CA ASP A 90 13.70 -11.56 6.37
C ASP A 90 14.40 -12.90 6.62
N ASN A 91 15.72 -12.85 6.81
CA ASN A 91 16.55 -14.04 6.95
C ASN A 91 16.36 -14.79 8.28
N ARG A 92 15.92 -14.11 9.35
CA ARG A 92 15.91 -14.68 10.71
C ARG A 92 14.52 -14.96 11.23
N ILE A 93 13.59 -14.05 11.01
CA ILE A 93 12.22 -14.15 11.52
C ILE A 93 11.31 -14.75 10.45
N HIS A 94 11.29 -14.16 9.25
CA HIS A 94 10.34 -14.52 8.22
C HIS A 94 10.59 -15.91 7.64
N ASP A 95 11.81 -16.23 7.22
CA ASP A 95 12.16 -17.55 6.69
C ASP A 95 11.86 -18.65 7.72
N THR A 96 12.34 -18.47 8.96
CA THR A 96 12.10 -19.41 10.06
C THR A 96 10.60 -19.58 10.35
N ALA A 97 9.82 -18.49 10.34
CA ALA A 97 8.37 -18.56 10.54
C ALA A 97 7.68 -19.26 9.36
N ALA A 98 8.10 -19.00 8.13
CA ALA A 98 7.56 -19.63 6.93
C ALA A 98 7.80 -21.15 6.94
N ASP A 99 8.98 -21.62 7.34
CA ASP A 99 9.28 -23.05 7.49
C ASP A 99 8.36 -23.72 8.52
N VAL A 100 8.14 -23.07 9.67
CA VAL A 100 7.22 -23.58 10.70
C VAL A 100 5.78 -23.61 10.17
N LEU A 101 5.36 -22.58 9.44
CA LEU A 101 4.03 -22.49 8.85
C LEU A 101 3.81 -23.56 7.78
N ASP A 102 4.80 -23.85 6.94
CA ASP A 102 4.76 -24.94 5.96
C ASP A 102 4.69 -26.32 6.65
N TYR A 103 5.41 -26.49 7.75
CA TYR A 103 5.28 -27.70 8.58
C TYR A 103 3.88 -27.85 9.21
N LEU A 104 3.25 -26.74 9.58
CA LEU A 104 1.83 -26.68 9.98
C LEU A 104 0.87 -26.73 8.77
N GLY A 105 1.43 -26.83 7.55
CA GLY A 105 0.82 -26.86 6.23
C GLY A 105 -0.13 -25.73 5.93
N VAL A 106 0.30 -24.52 6.29
CA VAL A 106 -0.13 -23.25 5.73
C VAL A 106 0.78 -22.95 4.54
N VAL A 107 0.19 -22.72 3.37
CA VAL A 107 0.96 -22.50 2.13
C VAL A 107 0.99 -20.99 1.81
N GLY A 108 2.13 -20.36 2.03
CA GLY A 108 2.34 -18.93 1.80
C GLY A 108 3.80 -18.53 1.91
N HIS A 109 4.09 -17.24 1.90
CA HIS A 109 5.44 -16.71 2.11
C HIS A 109 5.37 -15.24 2.51
N PHE A 110 6.40 -14.76 3.23
CA PHE A 110 6.63 -13.34 3.39
C PHE A 110 7.21 -12.75 2.10
N ARG A 111 6.81 -11.53 1.75
CA ARG A 111 7.23 -10.88 0.51
C ARG A 111 7.46 -9.39 0.71
N ARG A 112 8.56 -8.87 0.16
CA ARG A 112 8.85 -7.44 0.11
C ARG A 112 7.99 -6.73 -0.94
N THR A 113 7.39 -5.61 -0.59
CA THR A 113 6.51 -4.82 -1.48
C THR A 113 7.22 -4.08 -2.59
N ILE A 114 8.49 -3.71 -2.39
CA ILE A 114 9.31 -2.98 -3.36
C ILE A 114 9.50 -3.77 -4.68
N THR A 115 9.22 -5.08 -4.68
CA THR A 115 9.45 -5.96 -5.85
C THR A 115 8.34 -5.95 -6.91
N GLY A 116 7.43 -4.97 -6.89
CA GLY A 116 6.45 -4.73 -7.95
C GLY A 116 5.29 -5.74 -8.04
N TYR A 117 5.23 -6.71 -7.11
CA TYR A 117 4.41 -7.91 -7.24
C TYR A 117 3.21 -7.98 -6.28
N ASN A 118 2.84 -6.88 -5.63
CA ASN A 118 1.96 -6.95 -4.47
C ASN A 118 0.63 -6.25 -4.76
N ALA A 119 -0.47 -7.00 -4.73
CA ALA A 119 -1.84 -6.49 -4.81
C ALA A 119 -2.27 -5.76 -3.52
N THR A 120 -1.44 -4.85 -3.03
CA THR A 120 -1.65 -4.01 -1.85
C THR A 120 -1.76 -2.54 -2.22
N ILE A 121 -2.66 -1.83 -1.53
CA ILE A 121 -2.68 -0.38 -1.46
C ILE A 121 -1.68 0.08 -0.40
N GLY A 122 -0.81 1.02 -0.77
CA GLY A 122 0.35 1.42 0.03
C GLY A 122 1.50 0.42 -0.07
N GLU A 123 2.59 0.73 0.63
CA GLU A 123 3.86 0.01 0.53
C GLU A 123 4.41 -0.42 1.90
N PRO A 124 3.72 -1.34 2.63
CA PRO A 124 4.27 -1.93 3.86
C PRO A 124 5.59 -2.66 3.56
N ASP A 125 6.54 -2.70 4.50
CA ASP A 125 7.84 -3.37 4.24
C ASP A 125 7.72 -4.81 3.75
N PHE A 126 6.87 -5.57 4.44
CA PHE A 126 6.56 -6.94 4.08
C PHE A 126 5.07 -7.20 4.15
N VAL A 127 4.65 -8.23 3.43
CA VAL A 127 3.34 -8.85 3.59
C VAL A 127 3.50 -10.35 3.71
N TRP A 128 2.67 -11.00 4.52
CA TRP A 128 2.40 -12.42 4.31
C TRP A 128 1.44 -12.57 3.13
N PHE A 129 1.86 -13.32 2.11
CA PHE A 129 1.06 -13.66 0.94
C PHE A 129 0.54 -15.09 1.06
N SER A 130 -0.77 -15.23 1.21
CA SER A 130 -1.45 -16.53 1.21
C SER A 130 -1.54 -17.04 -0.22
N LYS A 131 -0.96 -18.22 -0.50
CA LYS A 131 -1.10 -18.86 -1.82
C LYS A 131 -2.49 -19.49 -2.01
N GLU A 132 -3.20 -19.80 -0.93
CA GLU A 132 -4.53 -20.42 -1.01
C GLU A 132 -5.57 -19.49 -1.64
N ILE A 133 -5.45 -18.19 -1.36
CA ILE A 133 -6.39 -17.17 -1.84
C ILE A 133 -5.71 -16.08 -2.68
N GLU A 134 -4.44 -16.29 -3.02
CA GLU A 134 -3.60 -15.41 -3.84
C GLU A 134 -3.67 -13.92 -3.43
N ARG A 135 -3.64 -13.64 -2.13
CA ARG A 135 -3.70 -12.26 -1.62
C ARG A 135 -2.81 -12.02 -0.40
N PRO A 136 -2.36 -10.77 -0.19
CA PRO A 136 -1.67 -10.34 1.02
C PRO A 136 -2.65 -10.27 2.21
N THR A 137 -2.28 -10.82 3.37
CA THR A 137 -3.19 -10.95 4.54
C THR A 137 -2.63 -10.36 5.84
N LEU A 138 -1.33 -10.09 5.91
CA LEU A 138 -0.67 -9.50 7.08
C LEU A 138 0.41 -8.50 6.62
N PRO A 139 0.16 -7.18 6.67
CA PRO A 139 1.20 -6.18 6.46
C PRO A 139 2.12 -6.11 7.69
N ILE A 140 3.40 -5.86 7.44
CA ILE A 140 4.44 -5.76 8.44
C ILE A 140 5.29 -4.54 8.12
N GLU A 141 5.51 -3.69 9.11
CA GLU A 141 6.33 -2.48 9.01
C GLU A 141 7.53 -2.58 9.95
N TYR A 142 8.72 -2.26 9.45
CA TYR A 142 9.97 -2.23 10.21
C TYR A 142 10.50 -0.82 10.34
N ASN A 143 10.90 -0.47 11.57
CA ASN A 143 11.62 0.76 11.88
C ASN A 143 12.91 0.45 12.62
N THR A 144 13.78 1.44 12.78
CA THR A 144 14.96 1.33 13.63
C THR A 144 14.64 1.67 15.09
N ASP A 145 15.35 1.06 16.04
CA ASP A 145 15.13 1.28 17.47
C ASP A 145 15.58 2.66 17.97
N TRP A 146 16.44 3.35 17.21
CA TRP A 146 16.90 4.70 17.51
C TRP A 146 15.99 5.78 16.92
N GLU A 147 15.19 5.46 15.90
CA GLU A 147 14.21 6.40 15.31
C GLU A 147 12.83 6.29 15.94
N THR A 148 12.54 5.17 16.60
CA THR A 148 11.23 4.90 17.20
C THR A 148 11.34 4.39 18.63
N GLU A 149 10.46 4.86 19.50
CA GLU A 149 10.31 4.42 20.88
C GLU A 149 9.09 3.51 20.97
N PHE A 150 9.32 2.21 20.84
CA PHE A 150 8.28 1.18 20.89
C PHE A 150 8.08 0.58 22.27
N THR A 151 8.70 1.10 23.31
CA THR A 151 8.55 0.59 24.69
C THR A 151 7.14 0.77 25.24
N ASN A 152 6.45 1.86 24.89
CA ASN A 152 5.11 2.14 25.42
C ASN A 152 4.16 2.83 24.42
N LEU A 153 3.95 2.21 23.25
CA LEU A 153 3.07 2.76 22.20
C LEU A 153 1.64 3.06 22.70
N GLU A 154 1.10 2.24 23.60
CA GLU A 154 -0.22 2.47 24.21
C GLU A 154 -0.26 3.79 25.00
N GLU A 155 0.71 4.02 25.86
CA GLU A 155 0.80 5.26 26.64
C GLU A 155 1.02 6.47 25.73
N LEU A 156 1.91 6.34 24.73
CA LEU A 156 2.15 7.38 23.73
C LEU A 156 0.86 7.75 22.99
N TRP A 157 0.02 6.75 22.67
CA TRP A 157 -1.26 6.98 22.02
C TRP A 157 -2.26 7.71 22.92
N LEU A 158 -2.33 7.34 24.21
CA LEU A 158 -3.25 7.97 25.18
C LEU A 158 -2.86 9.42 25.50
N ARG A 159 -1.56 9.73 25.57
CA ARG A 159 -1.05 11.08 25.90
C ARG A 159 -1.44 12.15 24.89
N GLN A 160 -1.77 11.79 23.65
CA GLN A 160 -2.10 12.76 22.61
C GLN A 160 -3.38 13.57 22.87
N TYR A 161 -4.26 13.08 23.74
CA TYR A 161 -5.49 13.77 24.11
C TYR A 161 -5.30 14.76 25.28
N THR A 162 -4.07 14.93 25.76
CA THR A 162 -3.75 15.89 26.81
C THR A 162 -3.32 17.23 26.21
N SER A 163 -4.01 18.31 26.59
CA SER A 163 -3.92 19.64 25.94
C SER A 163 -2.56 20.35 26.06
N GLN A 164 -1.56 19.75 26.71
CA GLN A 164 -0.24 20.34 26.97
C GLN A 164 0.94 19.52 26.45
N TRP A 165 0.70 18.35 25.84
CA TRP A 165 1.79 17.48 25.40
C TRP A 165 2.39 17.91 24.07
N LYS A 166 3.72 18.04 24.04
CA LYS A 166 4.51 18.25 22.82
C LYS A 166 5.39 17.00 22.62
N PRO A 167 5.06 16.11 21.68
CA PRO A 167 5.85 14.92 21.45
C PRO A 167 7.26 15.25 20.99
N SER A 168 8.22 14.49 21.49
CA SER A 168 9.57 14.40 20.95
C SER A 168 9.53 13.95 19.47
N GLU A 169 10.64 14.11 18.76
CA GLU A 169 10.70 13.65 17.38
C GLU A 169 10.53 12.13 17.25
N GLN A 170 11.12 11.37 18.16
CA GLN A 170 11.03 9.92 18.22
C GLN A 170 9.60 9.45 18.54
N GLU A 171 8.92 10.14 19.46
CA GLU A 171 7.51 9.88 19.77
C GLU A 171 6.60 10.17 18.55
N ARG A 172 6.90 11.24 17.79
CA ARG A 172 6.16 11.55 16.55
C ARG A 172 6.32 10.46 15.50
N ARG A 173 7.54 9.95 15.29
CA ARG A 173 7.83 8.86 14.33
C ARG A 173 7.16 7.55 14.77
N SER A 174 7.19 7.24 16.05
CA SER A 174 6.52 6.05 16.60
C SER A 174 5.02 6.09 16.37
N ARG A 175 4.41 7.27 16.55
CA ARG A 175 3.00 7.50 16.21
C ARG A 175 2.75 7.37 14.71
N ASP A 176 3.63 7.91 13.87
CA ASP A 176 3.50 7.83 12.42
C ASP A 176 3.56 6.38 11.92
N ALA A 177 4.48 5.60 12.44
CA ALA A 177 4.57 4.17 12.14
C ALA A 177 3.31 3.38 12.56
N LEU A 178 2.74 3.69 13.73
CA LEU A 178 1.48 3.10 14.19
C LEU A 178 0.29 3.45 13.25
N LEU A 179 0.24 4.69 12.78
CA LEU A 179 -0.81 5.15 11.87
C LEU A 179 -0.66 4.53 10.49
N GLN A 180 0.58 4.43 10.02
CA GLN A 180 0.93 3.81 8.75
C GLN A 180 0.52 2.34 8.72
N ILE A 181 0.90 1.53 9.73
CA ILE A 181 0.48 0.11 9.78
C ILE A 181 -1.04 -0.03 9.87
N TYR A 182 -1.72 0.81 10.65
CA TYR A 182 -3.19 0.80 10.71
C TYR A 182 -3.83 1.17 9.36
N GLY A 183 -3.25 2.13 8.64
CA GLY A 183 -3.62 2.50 7.28
C GLY A 183 -3.52 1.31 6.34
N TYR A 184 -2.36 0.65 6.28
CA TYR A 184 -2.15 -0.54 5.46
C TYR A 184 -3.10 -1.68 5.80
N MET A 185 -3.34 -1.93 7.09
CA MET A 185 -4.35 -2.90 7.51
C MET A 185 -5.72 -2.53 6.96
N THR A 186 -6.10 -1.24 7.00
CA THR A 186 -7.41 -0.79 6.56
C THR A 186 -7.59 -0.77 5.05
N PHE A 187 -6.64 -0.22 4.31
CA PHE A 187 -6.73 -0.12 2.84
C PHE A 187 -6.72 -1.49 2.17
N ASN A 188 -6.16 -2.49 2.84
CA ASN A 188 -6.05 -3.86 2.36
C ASN A 188 -7.00 -4.84 3.09
N ASP A 189 -8.02 -4.35 3.80
CA ASP A 189 -8.99 -5.17 4.57
C ASP A 189 -8.36 -6.30 5.40
N ASN A 190 -7.17 -6.05 5.97
CA ASN A 190 -6.45 -7.03 6.79
C ASN A 190 -6.81 -6.83 8.26
N ASP A 191 -7.24 -7.89 8.93
CA ASP A 191 -7.60 -7.79 10.35
C ASP A 191 -6.37 -7.72 11.26
N TYR A 192 -5.21 -8.16 10.78
CA TYR A 192 -3.98 -8.22 11.56
C TYR A 192 -2.85 -7.41 10.90
N GLY A 193 -1.87 -6.98 11.69
CA GLY A 193 -0.67 -6.29 11.23
C GLY A 193 0.42 -6.33 12.28
N VAL A 194 1.66 -6.04 11.87
CA VAL A 194 2.83 -6.03 12.75
C VAL A 194 3.64 -4.76 12.55
N LEU A 195 4.08 -4.14 13.65
CA LEU A 195 5.06 -3.05 13.65
C LEU A 195 6.24 -3.49 14.50
N SER A 196 7.46 -3.47 13.96
CA SER A 196 8.63 -3.99 14.67
C SER A 196 9.84 -3.09 14.51
N ASN A 197 10.66 -2.99 15.56
CA ASN A 197 12.03 -2.51 15.45
C ASN A 197 13.05 -3.60 15.81
N LEU A 198 12.66 -4.87 15.65
CA LEU A 198 13.35 -6.09 16.09
C LEU A 198 13.47 -6.26 17.60
N THR A 199 13.72 -5.19 18.37
CA THR A 199 13.76 -5.27 19.84
C THR A 199 12.36 -5.41 20.43
N HIS A 200 11.42 -4.59 19.95
CA HIS A 200 10.01 -4.62 20.32
C HIS A 200 9.17 -4.82 19.05
N SER A 201 8.31 -5.83 19.07
CA SER A 201 7.33 -6.07 18.01
C SER A 201 5.94 -5.95 18.57
N TRP A 202 5.18 -5.03 17.98
CA TRP A 202 3.77 -4.83 18.28
C TRP A 202 2.92 -5.57 17.26
N PHE A 203 2.05 -6.44 17.77
CA PHE A 203 1.10 -7.21 17.00
C PHE A 203 -0.27 -6.60 17.18
N PHE A 204 -0.97 -6.37 16.07
CA PHE A 204 -2.27 -5.69 16.07
C PHE A 204 -3.38 -6.60 15.58
N ARG A 205 -4.59 -6.39 16.09
CA ARG A 205 -5.82 -6.92 15.52
C ARG A 205 -6.94 -5.89 15.47
N ARG A 206 -7.77 -5.95 14.41
CA ARG A 206 -9.00 -5.20 14.23
C ARG A 206 -10.18 -6.14 14.44
N ILE A 207 -11.04 -5.80 15.39
CA ILE A 207 -12.26 -6.58 15.69
C ILE A 207 -13.47 -5.72 15.38
N ARG A 208 -14.43 -6.30 14.65
CA ARG A 208 -15.75 -5.70 14.44
C ARG A 208 -16.60 -5.91 15.70
N ALA A 209 -17.03 -4.82 16.33
CA ALA A 209 -17.98 -4.82 17.44
C ALA A 209 -19.24 -4.01 17.07
N GLU A 210 -20.32 -4.18 17.85
CA GLU A 210 -21.61 -3.50 17.63
C GLU A 210 -21.51 -1.96 17.62
N GLY A 211 -20.44 -1.39 18.19
CA GLY A 211 -20.16 0.05 18.22
C GLY A 211 -19.07 0.55 17.27
N GLY A 212 -18.46 -0.32 16.45
CA GLY A 212 -17.37 0.06 15.55
C GLY A 212 -16.21 -0.93 15.53
N MET A 213 -15.09 -0.51 14.94
CA MET A 213 -13.85 -1.30 14.93
C MET A 213 -13.06 -1.07 16.22
N ILE A 214 -12.74 -2.16 16.93
CA ILE A 214 -11.83 -2.15 18.07
C ILE A 214 -10.44 -2.48 17.55
N PHE A 215 -9.46 -1.63 17.88
CA PHE A 215 -8.06 -1.85 17.55
C PHE A 215 -7.29 -2.28 18.80
N GLN A 216 -6.77 -3.50 18.78
CA GLN A 216 -6.04 -4.08 19.90
C GLN A 216 -4.58 -4.33 19.56
N CYS A 217 -3.69 -4.24 20.54
CA CYS A 217 -2.27 -4.46 20.38
C CYS A 217 -1.64 -5.30 21.50
N ALA A 218 -0.57 -6.03 21.18
CA ALA A 218 0.30 -6.67 22.15
C ALA A 218 1.76 -6.45 21.76
N CYS A 219 2.62 -6.18 22.74
CA CYS A 219 4.06 -6.04 22.55
C CYS A 219 4.77 -7.34 22.92
N VAL A 220 5.72 -7.77 22.09
CA VAL A 220 6.64 -8.87 22.36
C VAL A 220 8.06 -8.32 22.25
N GLU A 221 8.86 -8.56 23.29
CA GLU A 221 10.28 -8.20 23.29
C GLU A 221 11.11 -9.37 22.76
N LEU A 222 12.16 -9.08 21.99
CA LEU A 222 12.98 -10.10 21.31
C LEU A 222 13.50 -11.20 22.23
N ASN A 223 13.86 -10.81 23.45
CA ASN A 223 14.43 -11.68 24.49
C ASN A 223 13.76 -11.47 25.87
N GLY A 224 12.56 -10.88 25.89
CA GLY A 224 11.81 -10.57 27.10
C GLY A 224 10.37 -11.10 27.01
N GLY A 225 9.90 -11.77 28.06
CA GLY A 225 8.50 -12.19 28.20
C GLY A 225 8.24 -13.69 28.10
N SER A 226 6.94 -14.04 28.10
CA SER A 226 6.40 -15.40 28.15
C SER A 226 6.22 -16.07 26.78
N ILE A 227 6.26 -15.28 25.71
CA ILE A 227 6.14 -15.75 24.32
C ILE A 227 7.37 -15.38 23.50
N SER A 228 7.87 -16.32 22.70
CA SER A 228 8.99 -16.03 21.79
C SER A 228 8.50 -15.24 20.57
N MET A 229 9.38 -14.40 20.00
CA MET A 229 9.09 -13.66 18.77
C MET A 229 8.68 -14.59 17.62
N LEU A 230 9.36 -15.75 17.49
CA LEU A 230 9.00 -16.76 16.48
C LEU A 230 7.56 -17.29 16.69
N LYS A 231 7.19 -17.63 17.93
CA LYS A 231 5.84 -18.10 18.26
C LYS A 231 4.79 -17.05 17.92
N ALA A 232 5.08 -15.78 18.23
CA ALA A 232 4.20 -14.66 17.92
C ALA A 232 3.99 -14.47 16.41
N PHE A 233 5.05 -14.50 15.60
CA PHE A 233 4.96 -14.40 14.13
C PHE A 233 4.21 -15.58 13.49
N VAL A 234 4.49 -16.81 13.91
CA VAL A 234 3.76 -17.99 13.42
C VAL A 234 2.28 -17.91 13.78
N GLY A 235 1.97 -17.58 15.04
CA GLY A 235 0.59 -17.48 15.50
C GLY A 235 -0.22 -16.38 14.81
N ILE A 236 0.38 -15.19 14.57
CA ILE A 236 -0.35 -14.09 13.95
C ILE A 236 -0.71 -14.40 12.50
N VAL A 237 0.17 -15.10 11.77
CA VAL A 237 -0.14 -15.58 10.41
C VAL A 237 -1.26 -16.61 10.46
N LEU A 238 -1.23 -17.57 11.39
CA LEU A 238 -2.32 -18.55 11.53
C LEU A 238 -3.68 -17.90 11.82
N LEU A 239 -3.69 -16.85 12.65
CA LEU A 239 -4.89 -16.06 12.91
C LEU A 239 -5.37 -15.32 11.66
N ALA A 240 -4.43 -14.73 10.90
CA ALA A 240 -4.74 -14.05 9.64
C ALA A 240 -5.32 -15.01 8.59
N GLU A 241 -4.77 -16.22 8.46
CA GLU A 241 -5.26 -17.27 7.54
C GLU A 241 -6.64 -17.81 7.94
N LYS A 242 -6.91 -17.96 9.24
CA LYS A 242 -8.20 -18.48 9.72
C LYS A 242 -9.37 -17.52 9.45
N ASN A 243 -9.13 -16.21 9.61
CA ASN A 243 -10.18 -15.20 9.46
C ASN A 243 -10.54 -14.89 7.99
N LEU A 244 -9.81 -15.47 7.03
CA LEU A 244 -10.11 -15.32 5.59
C LEU A 244 -11.52 -15.78 5.25
N SER A 245 -12.02 -16.82 5.94
CA SER A 245 -13.36 -17.41 5.77
C SER A 245 -14.53 -16.53 6.23
N LEU A 246 -14.28 -15.50 7.06
CA LEU A 246 -15.32 -14.66 7.66
C LEU A 246 -15.49 -13.30 6.96
N ALA A 247 -14.61 -12.96 6.03
CA ALA A 247 -14.59 -11.67 5.37
C ALA A 247 -15.49 -11.65 4.12
N SER A 248 -16.78 -11.38 4.31
CA SER A 248 -17.51 -10.59 3.31
C SER A 248 -16.99 -9.14 3.42
N PRO A 249 -16.73 -8.41 2.31
CA PRO A 249 -16.11 -7.10 2.31
C PRO A 249 -17.10 -6.02 2.78
N ALA A 250 -17.58 -6.12 4.01
CA ALA A 250 -18.26 -5.01 4.65
C ALA A 250 -17.17 -4.05 5.11
N MET A 251 -16.89 -3.06 4.28
CA MET A 251 -16.24 -1.78 4.57
C MET A 251 -15.89 -1.56 6.04
N SER A 252 -14.59 -1.49 6.33
CA SER A 252 -14.12 -0.99 7.62
C SER A 252 -14.78 0.36 7.91
N LEU A 253 -15.43 0.50 9.07
CA LEU A 253 -15.91 1.80 9.51
C LEU A 253 -14.69 2.66 9.78
N VAL A 254 -14.60 3.82 9.11
CA VAL A 254 -13.68 4.89 9.47
C VAL A 254 -13.86 5.18 10.97
N PRO A 255 -12.80 5.15 11.80
CA PRO A 255 -12.85 5.62 13.17
C PRO A 255 -13.55 6.99 13.23
N SER A 256 -14.42 7.18 14.22
CA SER A 256 -15.46 8.24 14.23
C SER A 256 -14.93 9.67 14.39
N ASN A 257 -13.72 9.98 13.91
CA ASN A 257 -13.02 11.22 14.13
C ASN A 257 -11.88 11.49 13.11
N LEU A 258 -11.88 10.80 11.98
CA LEU A 258 -10.72 10.75 11.10
C LEU A 258 -10.56 11.93 10.13
N TYR A 259 -11.53 12.83 10.08
CA TYR A 259 -11.34 14.23 9.63
C TYR A 259 -12.23 15.19 10.43
N PHE A 260 -12.81 14.68 11.52
CA PHE A 260 -14.17 14.94 11.89
C PHE A 260 -14.32 14.84 13.40
N SER A 261 -15.21 15.63 13.98
CA SER A 261 -15.35 15.80 15.43
C SER A 261 -15.58 14.47 16.14
N SER A 262 -15.11 14.37 17.39
CA SER A 262 -15.34 13.21 18.28
C SER A 262 -16.82 12.99 18.63
N ASP A 263 -17.70 13.91 18.27
CA ASP A 263 -19.16 13.78 18.42
C ASP A 263 -19.74 12.97 17.25
N LEU A 264 -20.42 11.86 17.56
CA LEU A 264 -21.00 10.93 16.59
C LEU A 264 -21.99 11.60 15.60
N ASN A 265 -22.72 12.64 16.02
CA ASN A 265 -23.64 13.35 15.16
C ASN A 265 -22.90 14.29 14.20
N ILE A 266 -21.84 14.94 14.69
CA ILE A 266 -20.99 15.80 13.88
C ILE A 266 -20.19 14.95 12.88
N ALA A 267 -19.62 13.81 13.30
CA ALA A 267 -18.92 12.87 12.42
C ALA A 267 -19.81 12.29 11.30
N LYS A 268 -21.11 12.07 11.59
CA LYS A 268 -22.10 11.67 10.56
C LYS A 268 -22.38 12.81 9.58
N GLN A 269 -22.54 14.04 10.07
CA GLN A 269 -22.74 15.23 9.24
C GLN A 269 -21.52 15.48 8.36
N GLU A 270 -20.35 15.41 8.94
CA GLU A 270 -19.07 15.59 8.29
C GLU A 270 -18.74 14.50 7.26
N ARG A 271 -19.06 13.23 7.55
CA ARG A 271 -19.05 12.16 6.53
C ARG A 271 -19.95 12.51 5.36
N GLN A 272 -21.15 13.00 5.65
CA GLN A 272 -22.07 13.47 4.64
C GLN A 272 -21.47 14.68 3.88
N GLU A 273 -20.72 15.56 4.54
CA GLU A 273 -19.99 16.67 3.92
C GLU A 273 -18.82 16.20 3.04
N ALA A 274 -18.05 15.17 3.41
CA ALA A 274 -17.01 14.59 2.57
C ALA A 274 -17.60 13.92 1.32
N ILE A 275 -18.70 13.20 1.49
CA ILE A 275 -19.48 12.64 0.36
C ILE A 275 -19.97 13.78 -0.54
N ILE A 276 -20.59 14.80 0.05
CA ILE A 276 -21.05 15.99 -0.66
C ILE A 276 -19.87 16.72 -1.33
N ALA A 277 -18.69 16.79 -0.71
CA ALA A 277 -17.51 17.45 -1.25
C ALA A 277 -16.88 16.67 -2.41
N ALA A 278 -16.81 15.33 -2.31
CA ALA A 278 -16.40 14.47 -3.40
C ALA A 278 -17.40 14.57 -4.57
N GLN A 279 -18.71 14.59 -4.28
CA GLN A 279 -19.77 14.77 -5.27
C GLN A 279 -19.77 16.19 -5.89
N ASN A 280 -19.47 17.19 -5.08
CA ASN A 280 -19.35 18.59 -5.50
C ASN A 280 -17.96 18.93 -6.01
N TYR A 281 -17.06 17.95 -6.18
CA TYR A 281 -15.78 18.18 -6.83
C TYR A 281 -16.11 18.60 -8.25
N LYS A 282 -16.12 19.91 -8.51
CA LYS A 282 -16.61 20.46 -9.79
C LYS A 282 -15.73 20.07 -10.98
N MET A 283 -14.68 19.27 -10.75
CA MET A 283 -13.66 18.90 -11.73
C MET A 283 -13.07 20.13 -12.43
N LEU A 284 -13.06 21.26 -11.71
CA LEU A 284 -12.52 22.54 -12.18
C LEU A 284 -11.26 22.87 -11.39
N PRO A 285 -10.16 23.21 -12.06
CA PRO A 285 -8.94 23.64 -11.40
C PRO A 285 -9.13 25.00 -10.72
N ILE A 286 -8.48 25.18 -9.57
CA ILE A 286 -8.44 26.41 -8.77
C ILE A 286 -7.00 26.89 -8.77
N GLY A 287 -6.76 28.11 -9.27
CA GLY A 287 -5.40 28.67 -9.30
C GLY A 287 -4.44 27.90 -10.21
N GLY A 288 -4.96 27.23 -11.23
CA GLY A 288 -4.17 26.43 -12.17
C GLY A 288 -4.10 24.95 -11.83
N THR A 289 -4.35 24.52 -10.59
CA THR A 289 -4.23 23.11 -10.19
C THR A 289 -5.53 22.53 -9.66
N TYR A 290 -5.60 21.20 -9.55
CA TYR A 290 -6.67 20.50 -8.87
C TYR A 290 -6.41 20.48 -7.36
N PRO A 291 -7.34 20.96 -6.52
CA PRO A 291 -7.16 20.87 -5.07
C PRO A 291 -7.17 19.41 -4.63
N CYS A 292 -6.19 19.03 -3.80
CA CYS A 292 -6.15 17.73 -3.12
C CYS A 292 -7.13 17.76 -1.94
N LEU A 293 -8.17 16.92 -1.98
CA LEU A 293 -9.18 16.87 -0.92
C LEU A 293 -9.10 15.57 -0.10
N PRO A 294 -9.43 15.60 1.20
CA PRO A 294 -9.56 14.36 1.95
C PRO A 294 -10.71 13.51 1.38
N ILE A 295 -10.52 12.19 1.35
CA ILE A 295 -11.56 11.24 0.93
C ILE A 295 -11.79 10.14 1.96
N ASP A 296 -13.04 9.69 2.03
CA ASP A 296 -13.43 8.54 2.83
C ASP A 296 -13.09 7.23 2.12
N ILE A 297 -12.29 6.37 2.76
CA ILE A 297 -11.90 5.05 2.24
C ILE A 297 -13.09 4.19 1.81
N ARG A 298 -14.26 4.37 2.42
CA ARG A 298 -15.47 3.59 2.10
C ARG A 298 -16.05 3.92 0.73
N LEU A 299 -15.66 5.05 0.15
CA LEU A 299 -16.01 5.41 -1.21
C LEU A 299 -15.08 4.75 -2.23
N CYS A 300 -13.94 4.22 -1.78
CA CYS A 300 -12.93 3.62 -2.63
C CYS A 300 -13.03 2.09 -2.56
N GLN A 301 -13.75 1.48 -3.51
CA GLN A 301 -13.81 0.03 -3.63
C GLN A 301 -12.70 -0.46 -4.57
N TRP A 302 -11.53 -0.76 -4.04
CA TRP A 302 -10.35 -1.18 -4.81
C TRP A 302 -10.56 -2.55 -5.48
N ILE A 303 -10.31 -2.64 -6.79
CA ILE A 303 -10.33 -3.90 -7.53
C ILE A 303 -8.94 -4.53 -7.45
N ARG A 304 -8.72 -5.38 -6.44
CA ARG A 304 -7.38 -5.90 -6.10
C ARG A 304 -6.60 -6.56 -7.24
N PRO A 305 -7.22 -7.39 -8.11
CA PRO A 305 -6.48 -7.99 -9.22
C PRO A 305 -5.92 -6.99 -10.23
N SER A 306 -6.34 -5.71 -10.16
CA SER A 306 -5.86 -4.64 -11.03
C SER A 306 -4.79 -3.74 -10.40
N ILE A 307 -4.37 -4.02 -9.16
CA ILE A 307 -3.31 -3.26 -8.50
C ILE A 307 -1.97 -3.63 -9.15
N HIS A 308 -1.30 -2.64 -9.71
CA HIS A 308 0.02 -2.75 -10.31
C HIS A 308 0.94 -1.68 -9.73
N HIS A 309 2.09 -2.08 -9.20
CA HIS A 309 3.09 -1.16 -8.66
C HIS A 309 4.03 -0.66 -9.75
N SER A 310 4.43 0.61 -9.66
CA SER A 310 5.40 1.19 -10.58
C SER A 310 6.83 0.97 -10.07
N GLU A 311 7.80 0.88 -10.97
CA GLU A 311 9.23 0.80 -10.60
C GLU A 311 9.72 2.08 -9.88
N LYS A 312 9.02 3.21 -10.08
CA LYS A 312 9.35 4.51 -9.47
C LYS A 312 8.58 4.77 -8.16
N GLY A 313 7.94 3.75 -7.61
CA GLY A 313 7.08 3.85 -6.44
C GLY A 313 5.63 4.20 -6.77
N GLY A 314 4.72 3.90 -5.85
CA GLY A 314 3.28 4.03 -6.04
C GLY A 314 2.66 2.88 -6.83
N CYS A 315 1.33 2.91 -6.95
CA CYS A 315 0.57 1.89 -7.67
C CYS A 315 -0.57 2.48 -8.49
N VAL A 316 -0.99 1.75 -9.52
CA VAL A 316 -2.19 2.03 -10.31
C VAL A 316 -3.19 0.90 -10.10
N THR A 317 -4.46 1.22 -9.88
CA THR A 317 -5.53 0.22 -9.74
C THR A 317 -6.83 0.71 -10.31
N ARG A 318 -7.71 -0.20 -10.74
CA ARG A 318 -9.12 0.12 -10.88
C ARG A 318 -9.80 0.20 -9.52
N ALA A 319 -10.79 1.06 -9.40
CA ALA A 319 -11.70 1.11 -8.27
C ALA A 319 -13.13 1.35 -8.75
N LYS A 320 -14.11 0.92 -7.96
CA LYS A 320 -15.48 1.41 -8.10
C LYS A 320 -15.69 2.60 -7.18
N PHE A 321 -16.31 3.64 -7.72
CA PHE A 321 -16.58 4.87 -7.01
C PHE A 321 -18.06 5.23 -7.15
N PRO A 322 -18.80 5.44 -6.04
CA PRO A 322 -20.20 5.86 -6.09
C PRO A 322 -20.30 7.33 -6.49
N LEU A 323 -21.04 7.63 -7.57
CA LEU A 323 -21.35 8.98 -8.01
C LEU A 323 -22.51 9.60 -7.22
N ASP A 324 -23.51 8.80 -6.85
CA ASP A 324 -24.69 9.25 -6.10
C ASP A 324 -25.11 8.20 -5.05
N CYS A 325 -25.41 8.66 -3.85
CA CYS A 325 -25.92 7.85 -2.74
C CYS A 325 -27.38 7.42 -2.95
N LYS A 326 -28.14 8.14 -3.80
CA LYS A 326 -29.57 7.90 -4.01
C LYS A 326 -29.85 6.87 -5.10
N ASP A 327 -29.07 6.92 -6.18
CA ASP A 327 -29.36 6.16 -7.40
C ASP A 327 -28.44 4.94 -7.60
N GLN A 328 -27.56 4.63 -6.64
CA GLN A 328 -26.59 3.53 -6.70
C GLN A 328 -25.74 3.53 -7.99
N MET A 329 -25.56 4.70 -8.61
CA MET A 329 -24.70 4.82 -9.78
C MET A 329 -23.23 4.77 -9.33
N GLU A 330 -22.55 3.71 -9.75
CA GLU A 330 -21.11 3.53 -9.57
C GLU A 330 -20.40 3.69 -10.92
N ILE A 331 -19.25 4.34 -10.90
CA ILE A 331 -18.31 4.32 -12.04
C ILE A 331 -17.10 3.49 -11.72
N THR A 332 -16.52 2.91 -12.78
CA THR A 332 -15.17 2.36 -12.70
C THR A 332 -14.18 3.46 -13.04
N VAL A 333 -13.20 3.64 -12.16
CA VAL A 333 -12.15 4.65 -12.28
C VAL A 333 -10.78 3.98 -12.20
N ILE A 334 -9.78 4.64 -12.75
CA ILE A 334 -8.37 4.32 -12.57
C ILE A 334 -7.82 5.23 -11.49
N CYS A 335 -7.24 4.66 -10.44
CA CYS A 335 -6.59 5.40 -9.37
C CYS A 335 -5.08 5.22 -9.50
N LYS A 336 -4.34 6.32 -9.55
CA LYS A 336 -2.87 6.35 -9.48
C LYS A 336 -2.48 6.88 -8.11
N LEU A 337 -1.92 6.00 -7.29
CA LEU A 337 -1.71 6.17 -5.86
C LEU A 337 -0.23 6.25 -5.52
N ILE A 338 0.09 7.09 -4.55
CA ILE A 338 1.44 7.24 -3.98
C ILE A 338 1.35 7.11 -2.48
N ASP A 339 2.23 6.26 -1.94
CA ASP A 339 2.47 6.17 -0.51
C ASP A 339 3.34 7.35 -0.07
N VAL A 340 2.75 8.24 0.75
CA VAL A 340 3.37 9.47 1.21
C VAL A 340 4.55 9.21 2.15
N PHE A 341 4.57 8.07 2.85
CA PHE A 341 5.66 7.73 3.77
C PHE A 341 6.88 7.15 3.05
N ARG A 342 6.68 6.55 1.88
CA ARG A 342 7.74 5.89 1.12
C ARG A 342 8.29 6.72 -0.03
N ASN A 343 7.42 7.47 -0.69
CA ASN A 343 7.71 8.08 -1.97
C ASN A 343 7.41 9.58 -1.93
N ILE A 344 8.05 10.28 -0.99
CA ILE A 344 7.88 11.73 -0.81
C ILE A 344 8.20 12.47 -2.10
N ASP A 345 9.31 12.11 -2.74
CA ASP A 345 9.72 12.73 -4.00
C ASP A 345 8.67 12.51 -5.09
N SER A 346 8.00 11.35 -5.10
CA SER A 346 6.93 11.00 -6.04
C SER A 346 5.66 11.86 -5.87
N ILE A 347 5.48 12.53 -4.73
CA ILE A 347 4.35 13.47 -4.52
C ILE A 347 4.44 14.63 -5.51
N GLU A 348 5.63 15.17 -5.74
CA GLU A 348 5.82 16.29 -6.67
C GLU A 348 5.45 15.88 -8.10
N TRP A 349 5.73 14.63 -8.48
CA TRP A 349 5.35 14.08 -9.79
C TRP A 349 3.84 13.94 -9.94
N LEU A 350 3.13 13.48 -8.90
CA LEU A 350 1.67 13.40 -8.91
C LEU A 350 1.01 14.78 -8.95
N GLU A 351 1.58 15.75 -8.22
CA GLU A 351 1.10 17.14 -8.23
C GLU A 351 1.35 17.83 -9.57
N SER A 352 2.52 17.58 -10.20
CA SER A 352 2.83 18.00 -11.56
C SER A 352 1.86 17.38 -12.57
N GLU A 353 1.57 16.07 -12.47
CA GLU A 353 0.60 15.41 -13.33
C GLU A 353 -0.81 16.01 -13.19
N ALA A 354 -1.26 16.26 -11.95
CA ALA A 354 -2.53 16.93 -11.69
C ALA A 354 -2.58 18.33 -12.34
N GLN A 355 -1.48 19.09 -12.25
CA GLN A 355 -1.34 20.39 -12.87
C GLN A 355 -1.38 20.32 -14.41
N THR A 356 -0.80 19.28 -15.01
CA THR A 356 -0.89 19.04 -16.45
C THR A 356 -2.34 18.76 -16.87
N TYR A 357 -3.05 17.90 -16.15
CA TYR A 357 -4.48 17.66 -16.42
C TYR A 357 -5.29 18.97 -16.38
N ALA A 358 -4.99 19.86 -15.43
CA ALA A 358 -5.66 21.15 -15.31
C ALA A 358 -5.37 22.07 -16.51
N ASN A 359 -4.11 22.09 -16.97
CA ASN A 359 -3.71 22.88 -18.15
C ASN A 359 -4.30 22.33 -19.45
N LEU A 360 -4.52 21.01 -19.53
CA LEU A 360 -5.11 20.33 -20.69
C LEU A 360 -6.60 20.02 -20.51
N ILE A 361 -7.32 20.81 -19.70
CA ILE A 361 -8.73 20.56 -19.36
C ILE A 361 -9.65 20.37 -20.58
N THR A 362 -9.36 21.07 -21.68
CA THR A 362 -10.16 20.97 -22.92
C THR A 362 -9.96 19.65 -23.66
N LEU A 363 -8.87 18.91 -23.39
CA LEU A 363 -8.55 17.62 -24.02
C LEU A 363 -9.07 16.42 -23.20
N GLN A 364 -9.47 16.65 -21.95
CA GLN A 364 -9.96 15.61 -21.06
C GLN A 364 -11.23 14.93 -21.58
N GLY A 365 -11.20 13.60 -21.59
CA GLY A 365 -12.24 12.74 -22.14
C GLY A 365 -12.37 12.77 -23.65
N GLN A 366 -11.37 13.33 -24.36
CA GLN A 366 -11.26 13.27 -25.81
C GLN A 366 -10.01 12.51 -26.27
N VAL A 367 -8.87 12.85 -25.69
CA VAL A 367 -7.56 12.24 -26.02
C VAL A 367 -6.68 11.98 -24.80
N ILE A 368 -7.07 12.48 -23.63
CA ILE A 368 -6.49 12.12 -22.32
C ILE A 368 -7.66 11.78 -21.37
N PRO A 369 -7.46 10.99 -20.30
CA PRO A 369 -8.51 10.68 -19.33
C PRO A 369 -9.14 11.94 -18.73
N ARG A 370 -10.42 11.87 -18.35
CA ARG A 370 -11.00 12.86 -17.43
C ARG A 370 -10.48 12.61 -16.03
N ILE A 371 -10.15 13.67 -15.30
CA ILE A 371 -9.93 13.58 -13.86
C ILE A 371 -11.27 13.67 -13.14
N HIS A 372 -11.52 12.72 -12.24
CA HIS A 372 -12.67 12.72 -11.34
C HIS A 372 -12.32 13.36 -9.99
N GLY A 373 -11.04 13.35 -9.59
CA GLY A 373 -10.55 14.12 -8.47
C GLY A 373 -9.09 13.83 -8.12
N TYR A 374 -8.54 14.67 -7.24
CA TYR A 374 -7.25 14.47 -6.58
C TYR A 374 -7.48 14.38 -5.08
N TYR A 375 -7.08 13.26 -4.46
CA TYR A 375 -7.48 12.94 -3.11
C TYR A 375 -6.33 12.56 -2.18
N ASP A 376 -6.51 12.89 -0.90
CA ASP A 376 -5.69 12.48 0.24
C ASP A 376 -6.46 11.47 1.08
N LEU A 377 -5.82 10.35 1.36
CA LEU A 377 -6.34 9.27 2.18
C LEU A 377 -5.52 9.19 3.47
N TRP A 378 -6.01 9.88 4.47
CA TRP A 378 -5.49 9.89 5.85
C TRP A 378 -4.05 10.42 5.95
N GLY A 379 -3.57 11.19 4.97
CA GLY A 379 -2.17 11.58 4.87
C GLY A 379 -1.19 10.42 4.62
N ILE A 380 -1.68 9.21 4.35
CA ILE A 380 -0.87 8.01 4.10
C ILE A 380 -0.74 7.77 2.59
N VAL A 381 -1.85 7.89 1.87
CA VAL A 381 -1.88 7.70 0.41
C VAL A 381 -2.48 8.92 -0.25
N LYS A 382 -1.83 9.45 -1.27
CA LYS A 382 -2.41 10.44 -2.18
C LYS A 382 -2.70 9.78 -3.51
N PHE A 383 -3.77 10.18 -4.20
CA PHE A 383 -4.05 9.59 -5.50
C PHE A 383 -4.87 10.46 -6.45
N LEU A 384 -4.59 10.32 -7.74
CA LEU A 384 -5.43 10.83 -8.82
C LEU A 384 -6.47 9.79 -9.20
N MET A 385 -7.72 10.21 -9.27
CA MET A 385 -8.84 9.41 -9.78
C MET A 385 -9.14 9.84 -11.20
N LEU A 386 -8.98 8.92 -12.14
CA LEU A 386 -9.04 9.13 -13.59
C LEU A 386 -10.13 8.25 -14.22
N GLN A 387 -10.63 8.69 -15.37
CA GLN A 387 -11.52 7.91 -16.22
C GLN A 387 -10.84 6.60 -16.64
N ASP A 388 -11.56 5.47 -16.57
CA ASP A 388 -11.13 4.25 -17.24
C ASP A 388 -11.28 4.40 -18.76
N VAL A 389 -10.13 4.48 -19.45
CA VAL A 389 -10.02 4.72 -20.89
C VAL A 389 -9.64 3.44 -21.67
N GLY A 390 -9.87 2.27 -21.08
CA GLY A 390 -9.69 0.98 -21.75
C GLY A 390 -8.34 0.33 -21.45
N VAL A 391 -7.74 -0.30 -22.47
CA VAL A 391 -6.56 -1.16 -22.32
C VAL A 391 -5.38 -0.55 -23.05
N ALA A 392 -4.20 -0.54 -22.40
CA ALA A 392 -2.95 -0.12 -22.99
C ALA A 392 -2.52 -1.05 -24.14
N LEU A 393 -1.82 -0.50 -25.15
CA LEU A 393 -1.27 -1.31 -26.23
C LEU A 393 -0.18 -2.25 -25.71
N LEU A 394 -0.23 -3.51 -26.12
CA LEU A 394 0.75 -4.52 -25.75
C LEU A 394 2.05 -4.37 -26.53
N GLU A 395 3.16 -4.62 -25.84
CA GLU A 395 4.47 -4.70 -26.49
C GLU A 395 4.53 -5.90 -27.44
N GLY A 396 5.21 -5.73 -28.58
CA GLY A 396 5.41 -6.79 -29.57
C GLY A 396 4.23 -7.07 -30.53
N GLU A 397 3.04 -6.55 -30.28
CA GLU A 397 1.92 -6.73 -31.22
C GLU A 397 2.05 -5.84 -32.47
N ALA A 398 1.51 -6.30 -33.61
CA ALA A 398 1.42 -5.50 -34.82
C ALA A 398 0.36 -4.41 -34.66
N ILE A 399 0.74 -3.16 -34.85
CA ILE A 399 -0.19 -2.03 -34.77
C ILE A 399 -0.81 -1.81 -36.14
N PRO A 400 -2.14 -1.96 -36.30
CA PRO A 400 -2.82 -1.67 -37.56
C PRO A 400 -2.59 -0.22 -38.00
N HIS A 401 -2.51 0.00 -39.32
CA HIS A 401 -2.27 1.34 -39.86
C HIS A 401 -3.34 2.35 -39.43
N ASP A 402 -4.62 1.95 -39.34
CA ASP A 402 -5.70 2.83 -38.87
C ASP A 402 -5.51 3.24 -37.40
N LEU A 403 -5.05 2.33 -36.54
CA LEU A 403 -4.75 2.61 -35.15
C LEU A 403 -3.57 3.57 -35.03
N CYS A 404 -2.51 3.36 -35.83
CA CYS A 404 -1.38 4.28 -35.89
C CYS A 404 -1.81 5.71 -36.25
N GLN A 405 -2.67 5.86 -37.26
CA GLN A 405 -3.20 7.18 -37.62
C GLN A 405 -4.01 7.81 -36.47
N ARG A 406 -4.80 7.02 -35.74
CA ARG A 406 -5.54 7.50 -34.56
C ARG A 406 -4.61 7.92 -33.42
N MET A 407 -3.52 7.18 -33.16
CA MET A 407 -2.49 7.56 -32.18
C MET A 407 -1.89 8.92 -32.53
N LYS A 408 -1.52 9.13 -33.79
CA LYS A 408 -0.99 10.42 -34.27
C LYS A 408 -1.99 11.55 -34.15
N ILE A 409 -3.26 11.30 -34.47
CA ILE A 409 -4.33 12.30 -34.30
C ILE A 409 -4.48 12.68 -32.83
N ALA A 410 -4.47 11.69 -31.92
CA ALA A 410 -4.59 11.94 -30.49
C ALA A 410 -3.42 12.78 -29.96
N LEU A 411 -2.18 12.38 -30.28
CA LEU A 411 -0.97 13.11 -29.92
C LEU A 411 -0.94 14.52 -30.54
N GLY A 412 -1.35 14.66 -31.80
CA GLY A 412 -1.44 15.95 -32.49
C GLY A 412 -2.38 16.94 -31.81
N ARG A 413 -3.42 16.48 -31.08
CA ARG A 413 -4.26 17.36 -30.26
C ARG A 413 -3.53 17.90 -29.02
N ILE A 414 -2.65 17.10 -28.41
CA ILE A 414 -1.78 17.56 -27.32
C ILE A 414 -0.78 18.59 -27.86
N HIS A 415 -0.16 18.33 -29.02
CA HIS A 415 0.75 19.26 -29.68
C HIS A 415 0.07 20.58 -30.05
N ALA A 416 -1.16 20.54 -30.56
CA ALA A 416 -1.95 21.73 -30.88
C ALA A 416 -2.27 22.59 -29.65
N ALA A 417 -2.29 22.00 -28.46
CA ALA A 417 -2.41 22.72 -27.18
C ALA A 417 -1.07 23.32 -26.69
N GLY A 418 0.03 23.13 -27.44
CA GLY A 418 1.37 23.64 -27.10
C GLY A 418 2.19 22.73 -26.18
N TYR A 419 1.75 21.48 -25.98
CA TYR A 419 2.39 20.52 -25.08
C TYR A 419 3.07 19.40 -25.85
N ILE A 420 3.97 18.70 -25.18
CA ILE A 420 4.47 17.37 -25.53
C ILE A 420 4.11 16.40 -24.39
N HIS A 421 4.06 15.10 -24.67
CA HIS A 421 3.80 14.07 -23.66
C HIS A 421 5.04 13.76 -22.81
N GLY A 422 6.22 13.71 -23.43
CA GLY A 422 7.53 13.45 -22.80
C GLY A 422 7.86 11.97 -22.56
N ASP A 423 6.96 11.04 -22.85
CA ASP A 423 7.17 9.59 -22.70
C ASP A 423 6.31 8.81 -23.71
N ILE A 424 6.69 8.84 -24.98
CA ILE A 424 5.96 8.14 -26.05
C ILE A 424 6.34 6.65 -26.02
N ALA A 425 5.42 5.82 -25.55
CA ALA A 425 5.56 4.37 -25.49
C ALA A 425 4.21 3.69 -25.69
N ARG A 426 4.20 2.43 -26.16
CA ARG A 426 2.95 1.67 -26.39
C ARG A 426 2.08 1.59 -25.13
N ARG A 427 2.70 1.36 -23.98
CA ARG A 427 2.04 1.34 -22.66
C ARG A 427 1.25 2.61 -22.33
N ASN A 428 1.60 3.75 -22.93
CA ASN A 428 0.96 5.05 -22.68
C ASN A 428 -0.15 5.39 -23.68
N PHE A 429 -0.43 4.50 -24.64
CA PHE A 429 -1.60 4.59 -25.50
C PHE A 429 -2.65 3.56 -25.07
N CYS A 430 -3.80 4.04 -24.60
CA CYS A 430 -4.96 3.22 -24.25
C CYS A 430 -6.02 3.29 -25.36
N VAL A 431 -6.66 2.16 -25.62
CA VAL A 431 -7.73 2.05 -26.62
C VAL A 431 -9.04 1.66 -25.94
N ASN A 432 -10.09 2.41 -26.26
CA ASN A 432 -11.47 2.08 -25.92
C ASN A 432 -12.32 2.12 -27.18
N GLY A 433 -12.53 0.96 -27.80
CA GLY A 433 -13.18 0.86 -29.10
C GLY A 433 -12.40 1.61 -30.18
N GLN A 434 -12.97 2.70 -30.70
CA GLN A 434 -12.35 3.53 -31.74
C GLN A 434 -11.55 4.71 -31.19
N GLU A 435 -11.66 4.99 -29.90
CA GLU A 435 -10.97 6.12 -29.28
C GLU A 435 -9.58 5.72 -28.80
N VAL A 436 -8.63 6.67 -28.89
CA VAL A 436 -7.26 6.51 -28.41
C VAL A 436 -6.99 7.60 -27.39
N PHE A 437 -6.52 7.20 -26.22
CA PHE A 437 -6.18 8.07 -25.12
C PHE A 437 -4.70 7.96 -24.79
N LEU A 438 -4.04 9.09 -24.55
CA LEU A 438 -2.71 9.13 -23.95
C LEU A 438 -2.85 9.22 -22.43
N VAL A 439 -2.09 8.39 -21.72
CA VAL A 439 -2.06 8.29 -20.25
C VAL A 439 -0.65 8.49 -19.74
N ASP A 440 -0.50 8.69 -18.43
CA ASP A 440 0.79 8.92 -17.76
C ASP A 440 1.41 10.28 -18.14
N LEU A 441 0.78 11.36 -17.66
CA LEU A 441 1.15 12.74 -18.02
C LEU A 441 2.23 13.33 -17.08
N GLU A 442 2.95 12.50 -16.34
CA GLU A 442 4.00 12.95 -15.41
C GLU A 442 5.12 13.75 -16.09
N MET A 443 5.47 13.35 -17.32
CA MET A 443 6.55 13.95 -18.11
C MET A 443 6.07 15.05 -19.05
N ALA A 444 4.76 15.29 -19.10
CA ALA A 444 4.15 16.20 -20.05
C ALA A 444 4.38 17.66 -19.63
N ARG A 445 4.72 18.48 -20.63
CA ARG A 445 5.09 19.90 -20.43
C ARG A 445 4.90 20.69 -21.72
N ALA A 446 5.02 22.02 -21.62
CA ALA A 446 5.14 22.86 -22.80
C ALA A 446 6.34 22.41 -23.64
N GLY A 447 6.12 22.26 -24.95
CA GLY A 447 7.10 21.73 -25.89
C GLY A 447 7.30 22.63 -27.10
N THR A 448 8.50 22.58 -27.66
CA THR A 448 8.84 23.26 -28.91
C THR A 448 8.35 22.48 -30.12
N ALA A 449 8.21 23.14 -31.26
CA ALA A 449 7.85 22.47 -32.53
C ALA A 449 8.83 21.33 -32.90
N ARG A 450 10.10 21.43 -32.48
CA ARG A 450 11.09 20.37 -32.70
C ARG A 450 10.76 19.12 -31.87
N GLU A 451 10.51 19.30 -30.58
CA GLU A 451 10.17 18.19 -29.67
C GLU A 451 8.83 17.54 -30.08
N GLN A 452 7.86 18.33 -30.53
CA GLN A 452 6.60 17.80 -31.07
C GLN A 452 6.83 16.91 -32.31
N GLN A 453 7.73 17.32 -33.21
CA GLN A 453 8.10 16.52 -34.38
C GLN A 453 8.86 15.24 -34.00
N GLU A 454 9.69 15.31 -32.96
CA GLU A 454 10.40 14.15 -32.39
C GLU A 454 9.39 13.12 -31.86
N GLU A 455 8.42 13.50 -31.03
CA GLU A 455 7.38 12.58 -30.54
C GLU A 455 6.55 11.95 -31.65
N MET A 456 6.22 12.72 -32.70
CA MET A 456 5.50 12.18 -33.85
C MET A 456 6.32 11.10 -34.59
N THR A 457 7.65 11.29 -34.63
CA THR A 457 8.58 10.32 -35.21
C THR A 457 8.69 9.06 -34.33
N GLU A 458 8.64 9.21 -33.00
CA GLU A 458 8.61 8.09 -32.07
C GLU A 458 7.36 7.24 -32.25
N VAL A 459 6.18 7.85 -32.47
CA VAL A 459 4.96 7.11 -32.82
C VAL A 459 5.15 6.33 -34.12
N ASP A 460 5.77 6.93 -35.14
CA ASP A 460 6.10 6.22 -36.39
C ASP A 460 7.00 5.01 -36.16
N LEU A 461 8.01 5.13 -35.31
CA LEU A 461 8.89 4.01 -34.96
C LEU A 461 8.12 2.89 -34.23
N ILE A 462 7.25 3.25 -33.29
CA ILE A 462 6.40 2.33 -32.55
C ILE A 462 5.47 1.54 -33.49
N CYS A 463 4.87 2.21 -34.48
CA CYS A 463 3.99 1.56 -35.45
C CYS A 463 4.73 0.61 -36.40
N ASN A 464 6.02 0.88 -36.68
CA ASN A 464 6.82 0.12 -37.65
C ASN A 464 7.66 -1.02 -37.02
N SER A 465 7.79 -1.06 -35.69
CA SER A 465 8.71 -1.99 -34.99
C SER A 465 8.36 -3.48 -35.10
N THR A 466 7.21 -3.85 -35.67
CA THR A 466 6.82 -5.26 -35.89
C THR A 466 7.22 -5.82 -37.26
N LEU A 467 7.77 -5.00 -38.18
CA LEU A 467 8.16 -5.46 -39.52
C LEU A 467 9.57 -6.08 -39.58
N THR A 468 10.42 -5.85 -38.58
CA THR A 468 11.83 -6.28 -38.61
C THR A 468 12.10 -7.65 -37.99
N SER A 469 11.20 -8.24 -37.20
CA SER A 469 11.38 -9.58 -36.65
C SER A 469 11.08 -10.71 -37.66
N SER A 470 10.34 -10.44 -38.74
CA SER A 470 9.98 -11.45 -39.76
C SER A 470 11.06 -11.70 -40.83
N LEU A 471 12.16 -10.93 -40.83
CA LEU A 471 13.22 -11.00 -41.84
C LEU A 471 14.50 -11.72 -41.36
N HIS A 472 14.55 -12.19 -40.11
CA HIS A 472 15.68 -12.99 -39.59
C HIS A 472 15.38 -14.49 -39.44
N ASP A 473 14.13 -14.94 -39.62
CA ASP A 473 13.78 -16.38 -39.65
C ASP A 473 13.72 -16.97 -41.08
N ARG A 474 14.31 -16.29 -42.05
CA ARG A 474 14.56 -16.84 -43.40
C ARG A 474 16.01 -16.61 -43.82
N LYS A 475 16.94 -17.34 -43.20
CA LYS A 475 18.17 -17.82 -43.84
C LYS A 475 18.79 -18.98 -43.11
#